data_AF-X1VKK0-F1
#
_entry.id   AF-X1VKK0-F1
#
_cell.length_a   1.000
_cell.length_b   1.000
_cell.length_c   1.000
_cell.angle_alpha   90.00
_cell.angle_beta   90.00
_cell.angle_gamma   90.00
#
_symmetry.space_group_name_H-M   'P 1'
#
loop_
_entity.id
_entity.type
_entity.pdbx_description
1 polymer ?
#
loop_
_entity_poly.entity_id
_entity_poly.type
_entity_poly.pdbx_seq_one_letter_code
_entity_poly.pdbx_strand_id
1 'polypeptide(L)'
;CGNCGSSLAPITDVNREYMTTRRGSLTDEVSWDWASYSEYLEKIEGQGTSINFVSFVGNGTVRTAVMSLELRKPTQQELSEMKKLVDEAMKAGAFGLSTGLYYSPSGFADTDEVVELSKVVAEYGGIYHSHIRGESAMVLDSVKEAIEIGNRAGVPVEIAHHKAYGKDYWHLIDDTLQAMEEARDKGVDVTCNVYPYLFGQTGLSAMVPYWAHAGGREELIKRLNDIPTRERIKKDMREGVPGWESHVKATGWDTIIVV
;
A
#
# COMPACT_ATOMS: atom_id res chain seq x y z
N CYS A 1 2.73 13.29 -1.28
CA CYS A 1 3.35 11.98 -0.96
C CYS A 1 2.29 11.12 -0.26
N GLY A 2 2.59 9.92 0.25
CA GLY A 2 1.60 9.16 1.01
C GLY A 2 0.70 8.25 0.19
N ASN A 3 0.95 8.04 -1.11
CA ASN A 3 0.18 7.08 -1.91
C ASN A 3 0.67 5.63 -1.70
N CYS A 4 -0.18 4.66 -2.06
CA CYS A 4 0.14 3.23 -2.07
C CYS A 4 0.70 2.70 -0.72
N GLY A 5 0.20 3.20 0.40
CA GLY A 5 0.60 2.77 1.74
C GLY A 5 1.96 3.29 2.21
N SER A 6 2.57 4.24 1.50
CA SER A 6 3.90 4.76 1.78
C SER A 6 3.90 6.28 1.96
N SER A 7 3.79 6.74 3.21
CA SER A 7 4.01 8.14 3.61
C SER A 7 5.48 8.38 3.97
N LEU A 8 5.83 9.63 4.26
CA LEU A 8 7.17 10.02 4.76
C LEU A 8 7.20 10.18 6.29
N ALA A 9 6.06 10.03 6.96
CA ALA A 9 5.92 10.06 8.41
C ALA A 9 4.78 9.11 8.85
N PRO A 10 4.80 8.59 10.08
CA PRO A 10 5.82 8.82 11.11
C PRO A 10 7.15 8.06 10.86
N ILE A 11 8.23 8.59 11.45
CA ILE A 11 9.55 7.95 11.53
C ILE A 11 9.90 7.73 13.00
N THR A 12 9.84 6.48 13.42
CA THR A 12 10.23 6.03 14.76
C THR A 12 11.60 5.35 14.69
N ASP A 13 12.22 5.09 15.83
CA ASP A 13 13.45 4.31 15.87
C ASP A 13 13.28 2.90 15.28
N VAL A 14 12.06 2.35 15.34
CA VAL A 14 11.71 1.02 14.81
C VAL A 14 11.75 1.00 13.28
N ASN A 15 11.25 2.04 12.60
CA ASN A 15 11.15 2.07 11.14
C ASN A 15 12.17 2.97 10.45
N ARG A 16 13.01 3.70 11.19
CA ARG A 16 13.94 4.68 10.64
C ARG A 16 14.77 4.12 9.50
N GLU A 17 15.45 2.99 9.72
CA GLU A 17 16.29 2.36 8.69
C GLU A 17 15.49 2.01 7.42
N TYR A 18 14.29 1.43 7.58
CA TYR A 18 13.42 1.12 6.45
C TYR A 18 13.00 2.39 5.70
N MET A 19 12.61 3.43 6.42
CA MET A 19 12.12 4.69 5.87
C MET A 19 13.20 5.46 5.11
N THR A 20 14.42 5.49 5.64
CA THR A 20 15.55 6.25 5.10
C THR A 20 16.36 5.50 4.04
N THR A 21 16.06 4.23 3.74
CA THR A 21 16.78 3.46 2.71
C THR A 21 15.89 3.01 1.55
N ARG A 22 14.57 2.94 1.74
CA ARG A 22 13.63 2.40 0.74
C ARG A 22 13.61 3.19 -0.58
N ARG A 23 13.94 4.48 -0.56
CA ARG A 23 13.84 5.36 -1.75
C ARG A 23 15.15 5.49 -2.55
N GLY A 24 16.13 4.61 -2.29
CA GLY A 24 17.39 4.59 -3.04
C GLY A 24 18.15 5.92 -2.91
N SER A 25 18.88 6.33 -3.94
CA SER A 25 19.70 7.56 -3.89
C SER A 25 18.92 8.85 -3.58
N LEU A 26 17.60 8.87 -3.78
CA LEU A 26 16.76 10.01 -3.40
C LEU A 26 16.76 10.26 -1.88
N THR A 27 17.16 9.27 -1.07
CA THR A 27 17.26 9.42 0.38
C THR A 27 18.46 10.23 0.82
N ASP A 28 19.51 10.29 -0.01
CA ASP A 28 20.79 10.92 0.33
C ASP A 28 20.70 12.45 0.34
N GLU A 29 19.72 13.00 -0.38
CA GLU A 29 19.45 14.45 -0.47
C GLU A 29 18.49 14.94 0.62
N VAL A 30 17.99 14.06 1.48
CA VAL A 30 16.97 14.35 2.50
C VAL A 30 17.59 14.25 3.89
N SER A 31 17.38 15.27 4.75
CA SER A 31 17.98 15.29 6.10
C SER A 31 17.25 14.46 7.16
N TRP A 32 16.06 13.94 6.88
CA TRP A 32 15.29 13.01 7.75
C TRP A 32 15.20 13.42 9.23
N ASP A 33 15.00 14.71 9.47
CA ASP A 33 15.02 15.40 10.77
C ASP A 33 13.62 15.60 11.39
N TRP A 34 12.64 14.80 10.96
CA TRP A 34 11.31 14.73 11.57
C TRP A 34 11.02 13.31 12.04
N ALA A 35 10.15 13.20 13.05
CA ALA A 35 9.65 11.95 13.61
C ALA A 35 8.13 11.85 13.45
N SER A 36 7.40 12.93 13.67
CA SER A 36 5.93 12.94 13.60
C SER A 36 5.39 13.38 12.23
N TYR A 37 4.10 13.15 12.00
CA TYR A 37 3.42 13.66 10.79
C TYR A 37 3.32 15.19 10.79
N SER A 38 3.14 15.81 11.97
CA SER A 38 3.11 17.28 12.11
C SER A 38 4.45 17.89 11.72
N GLU A 39 5.56 17.39 12.29
CA GLU A 39 6.90 17.86 11.97
C GLU A 39 7.23 17.70 10.48
N TYR A 40 6.75 16.62 9.85
CA TYR A 40 6.86 16.44 8.40
C TYR A 40 6.14 17.54 7.62
N LEU A 41 4.88 17.83 7.96
CA LEU A 41 4.11 18.87 7.29
C LEU A 41 4.67 20.27 7.55
N GLU A 42 5.07 20.58 8.79
CA GLU A 42 5.73 21.84 9.17
C GLU A 42 7.03 22.06 8.37
N LYS A 43 7.80 21.00 8.15
CA LYS A 43 9.00 21.07 7.32
C LYS A 43 8.67 21.40 5.85
N ILE A 44 7.65 20.75 5.28
CA ILE A 44 7.21 21.04 3.91
C ILE A 44 6.70 22.47 3.80
N GLU A 45 5.90 22.93 4.77
CA GLU A 45 5.40 24.30 4.83
C GLU A 45 6.54 25.32 4.93
N GLY A 46 7.53 25.07 5.79
CA GLY A 46 8.69 25.95 5.96
C GLY A 46 9.60 26.04 4.74
N GLN A 47 9.66 25.01 3.90
CA GLN A 47 10.37 25.04 2.61
C GLN A 47 9.57 25.73 1.50
N GLY A 48 8.23 25.74 1.63
CA GLY A 48 7.31 26.20 0.62
C GLY A 48 7.15 25.21 -0.54
N THR A 49 5.98 25.24 -1.17
CA THR A 49 5.66 24.42 -2.35
C THR A 49 5.17 25.30 -3.49
N SER A 50 5.49 24.92 -4.73
CA SER A 50 4.98 25.62 -5.93
C SER A 50 3.52 25.26 -6.26
N ILE A 51 3.00 24.22 -5.62
CA ILE A 51 1.64 23.70 -5.78
C ILE A 51 1.02 23.45 -4.40
N ASN A 52 -0.30 23.37 -4.34
CA ASN A 52 -0.99 22.88 -3.15
C ASN A 52 -0.55 21.43 -2.87
N PHE A 53 -0.39 21.11 -1.59
CA PHE A 53 0.09 19.81 -1.15
C PHE A 53 -0.93 19.14 -0.23
N VAL A 54 -1.32 17.93 -0.60
CA VAL A 54 -2.20 17.06 0.19
C VAL A 54 -1.52 15.70 0.29
N SER A 55 -1.54 15.10 1.48
CA SER A 55 -0.85 13.85 1.76
C SER A 55 -1.71 12.93 2.62
N PHE A 56 -1.47 11.63 2.48
CA PHE A 56 -2.10 10.59 3.28
C PHE A 56 -1.10 10.03 4.30
N VAL A 57 -1.60 9.43 5.37
CA VAL A 57 -0.79 8.53 6.20
C VAL A 57 -0.80 7.14 5.57
N GLY A 58 0.38 6.55 5.39
CA GLY A 58 0.51 5.24 4.75
C GLY A 58 0.36 4.10 5.74
N ASN A 59 -0.53 3.15 5.48
CA ASN A 59 -0.69 1.93 6.29
C ASN A 59 0.64 1.17 6.46
N GLY A 60 1.43 1.03 5.39
CA GLY A 60 2.72 0.35 5.46
C GLY A 60 3.70 1.10 6.37
N THR A 61 3.70 2.43 6.29
CA THR A 61 4.51 3.29 7.18
C THR A 61 4.10 3.11 8.65
N VAL A 62 2.80 3.17 8.95
CA VAL A 62 2.26 2.95 10.31
C VAL A 62 2.59 1.55 10.82
N ARG A 63 2.40 0.52 9.99
CA ARG A 63 2.71 -0.86 10.35
C ARG A 63 4.19 -1.02 10.68
N THR A 64 5.09 -0.46 9.87
CA THR A 64 6.53 -0.51 10.17
C THR A 64 6.91 0.21 11.44
N ALA A 65 6.24 1.33 11.75
CA ALA A 65 6.54 2.13 12.94
C ALA A 65 6.28 1.37 14.25
N VAL A 66 5.34 0.41 14.23
CA VAL A 66 4.92 -0.36 15.40
C VAL A 66 5.46 -1.80 15.38
N MET A 67 5.40 -2.45 14.22
CA MET A 67 5.64 -3.89 14.08
C MET A 67 6.88 -4.23 13.24
N SER A 68 7.67 -3.23 12.83
CA SER A 68 8.75 -3.43 11.86
C SER A 68 8.24 -4.13 10.58
N LEU A 69 8.96 -5.09 10.04
CA LEU A 69 8.65 -5.79 8.78
C LEU A 69 8.11 -7.21 9.03
N GLU A 70 7.37 -7.39 10.12
CA GLU A 70 6.84 -8.69 10.53
C GLU A 70 5.58 -9.12 9.74
N LEU A 71 5.63 -10.34 9.21
CA LEU A 71 4.51 -10.99 8.52
C LEU A 71 3.62 -11.73 9.54
N ARG A 72 2.82 -10.97 10.28
CA ARG A 72 1.78 -11.48 11.18
C ARG A 72 0.71 -10.42 11.43
N LYS A 73 -0.42 -10.84 12.01
CA LYS A 73 -1.43 -9.89 12.51
C LYS A 73 -0.87 -9.09 13.69
N PRO A 74 -1.27 -7.82 13.85
CA PRO A 74 -1.00 -7.06 15.06
C PRO A 74 -1.67 -7.72 16.26
N THR A 75 -1.03 -7.63 17.42
CA THR A 75 -1.70 -7.80 18.71
C THR A 75 -2.67 -6.63 18.95
N GLN A 76 -3.56 -6.78 19.91
CA GLN A 76 -4.49 -5.69 20.28
C GLN A 76 -3.77 -4.41 20.71
N GLN A 77 -2.61 -4.55 21.36
CA GLN A 77 -1.79 -3.40 21.77
C GLN A 77 -1.18 -2.71 20.55
N GLU A 78 -0.56 -3.46 19.63
CA GLU A 78 0.03 -2.90 18.42
C GLU A 78 -1.03 -2.26 17.51
N LEU A 79 -2.21 -2.87 17.38
CA LEU A 79 -3.32 -2.26 16.64
C LEU A 79 -3.76 -0.94 17.26
N SER A 80 -3.82 -0.87 18.60
CA SER A 80 -4.11 0.37 19.33
C SER A 80 -3.05 1.44 19.08
N GLU A 81 -1.77 1.06 19.08
CA GLU A 81 -0.66 1.96 18.76
C GLU A 81 -0.71 2.45 17.30
N MET A 82 -1.02 1.57 16.35
CA MET A 82 -1.22 1.96 14.95
C MET A 82 -2.39 2.93 14.78
N LYS A 83 -3.52 2.71 15.48
CA LYS A 83 -4.67 3.63 15.48
C LYS A 83 -4.28 5.01 16.02
N LYS A 84 -3.44 5.09 17.06
CA LYS A 84 -2.92 6.37 17.58
C LYS A 84 -2.06 7.11 16.55
N LEU A 85 -1.19 6.42 15.83
CA LEU A 85 -0.39 7.06 14.78
C LEU A 85 -1.24 7.59 13.62
N VAL A 86 -2.31 6.88 13.26
CA VAL A 86 -3.29 7.37 12.26
C VAL A 86 -4.02 8.59 12.81
N ASP A 87 -4.50 8.55 14.05
CA ASP A 87 -5.18 9.65 14.74
C ASP A 87 -4.30 10.92 14.80
N GLU A 88 -3.03 10.78 15.18
CA GLU A 88 -2.04 11.87 15.20
C GLU A 88 -1.82 12.45 13.80
N ALA A 89 -1.73 11.61 12.77
CA ALA A 89 -1.58 12.07 11.39
C ALA A 89 -2.82 12.82 10.87
N MET A 90 -4.03 12.33 11.18
CA MET A 90 -5.27 13.01 10.80
C MET A 90 -5.40 14.37 11.50
N LYS A 91 -5.07 14.45 12.80
CA LYS A 91 -5.02 15.72 13.54
C LYS A 91 -4.01 16.71 12.95
N ALA A 92 -2.88 16.22 12.45
CA ALA A 92 -1.86 17.04 11.82
C ALA A 92 -2.26 17.55 10.42
N GLY A 93 -3.31 16.98 9.80
CA GLY A 93 -3.79 17.39 8.48
C GLY A 93 -3.57 16.37 7.36
N ALA A 94 -3.31 15.10 7.69
CA ALA A 94 -3.42 14.03 6.69
C ALA A 94 -4.84 13.99 6.13
N PHE A 95 -4.97 13.81 4.82
CA PHE A 95 -6.27 13.76 4.13
C PHE A 95 -6.98 12.42 4.29
N GLY A 96 -6.27 11.41 4.78
CA GLY A 96 -6.81 10.07 4.98
C GLY A 96 -5.72 9.01 5.13
N LEU A 97 -6.14 7.75 5.08
CA LEU A 97 -5.26 6.58 5.08
C LEU A 97 -5.09 6.09 3.65
N SER A 98 -3.85 5.79 3.28
CA SER A 98 -3.60 5.02 2.07
C SER A 98 -3.07 3.62 2.36
N THR A 99 -3.40 2.67 1.48
CA THR A 99 -2.82 1.32 1.49
C THR A 99 -2.16 0.98 0.17
N GLY A 100 -1.17 0.10 0.23
CA GLY A 100 -0.62 -0.60 -0.93
C GLY A 100 -0.65 -2.08 -0.67
N LEU A 101 -1.85 -2.68 -0.69
CA LEU A 101 -2.06 -4.07 -0.28
C LEU A 101 -1.37 -5.07 -1.23
N TYR A 102 -0.99 -4.62 -2.43
CA TYR A 102 -0.12 -5.34 -3.34
C TYR A 102 1.34 -5.46 -2.85
N TYR A 103 1.80 -4.52 -2.02
CA TYR A 103 3.20 -4.39 -1.62
C TYR A 103 3.44 -4.72 -0.15
N SER A 104 4.56 -5.37 0.16
CA SER A 104 5.03 -5.48 1.54
C SER A 104 5.52 -4.11 2.08
N PRO A 105 5.21 -3.76 3.34
CA PRO A 105 4.52 -4.56 4.35
C PRO A 105 3.00 -4.37 4.40
N SER A 106 2.41 -3.44 3.63
CA SER A 106 0.95 -3.24 3.61
C SER A 106 0.17 -4.49 3.23
N GLY A 107 0.69 -5.31 2.32
CA GLY A 107 0.07 -6.58 1.90
C GLY A 107 0.02 -7.64 3.00
N PHE A 108 0.68 -7.42 4.14
CA PHE A 108 0.57 -8.29 5.32
C PHE A 108 -0.70 -8.00 6.12
N ALA A 109 -1.39 -6.88 5.87
CA ALA A 109 -2.63 -6.51 6.52
C ALA A 109 -3.79 -7.34 5.97
N ASP A 110 -4.63 -7.83 6.88
CA ASP A 110 -5.94 -8.34 6.53
C ASP A 110 -6.97 -7.19 6.47
N THR A 111 -8.15 -7.50 5.95
CA THR A 111 -9.24 -6.53 5.79
C THR A 111 -9.66 -5.93 7.14
N ASP A 112 -9.67 -6.72 8.22
CA ASP A 112 -10.09 -6.28 9.55
C ASP A 112 -9.15 -5.22 10.13
N GLU A 113 -7.84 -5.40 9.97
CA GLU A 113 -6.84 -4.39 10.35
C GLU A 113 -7.08 -3.08 9.60
N VAL A 114 -7.27 -3.14 8.27
CA VAL A 114 -7.48 -1.94 7.46
C VAL A 114 -8.79 -1.25 7.83
N VAL A 115 -9.86 -2.00 8.13
CA VAL A 115 -11.12 -1.46 8.65
C VAL A 115 -10.90 -0.71 9.96
N GLU A 116 -10.18 -1.28 10.91
CA GLU A 116 -9.96 -0.65 12.22
C GLU A 116 -9.14 0.65 12.14
N LEU A 117 -8.18 0.74 11.21
CA LEU A 117 -7.45 1.98 10.94
C LEU A 117 -8.32 3.00 10.18
N SER A 118 -9.12 2.54 9.22
CA SER A 118 -9.99 3.40 8.41
C SER A 118 -11.13 4.00 9.22
N LYS A 119 -11.61 3.33 10.28
CA LYS A 119 -12.56 3.90 11.24
C LYS A 119 -12.02 5.17 11.91
N VAL A 120 -10.73 5.20 12.23
CA VAL A 120 -10.08 6.41 12.78
C VAL A 120 -10.15 7.53 11.76
N VAL A 121 -9.86 7.26 10.49
CA VAL A 121 -9.95 8.26 9.41
C VAL A 121 -11.35 8.84 9.26
N ALA A 122 -12.39 7.99 9.38
CA ALA A 122 -13.78 8.42 9.27
C ALA A 122 -14.17 9.45 10.33
N GLU A 123 -13.59 9.39 11.55
CA GLU A 123 -13.82 10.37 12.62
C GLU A 123 -13.39 11.81 12.23
N TYR A 124 -12.50 11.93 11.24
CA TYR A 124 -11.97 13.21 10.73
C TYR A 124 -12.54 13.60 9.36
N GLY A 125 -13.45 12.80 8.79
CA GLY A 125 -13.99 13.03 7.45
C GLY A 125 -12.96 12.88 6.32
N GLY A 126 -11.89 12.11 6.55
CA GLY A 126 -10.90 11.78 5.52
C GLY A 126 -11.38 10.66 4.58
N ILE A 127 -10.51 10.21 3.69
CA ILE A 127 -10.81 9.12 2.75
C ILE A 127 -9.86 7.92 2.89
N TYR A 128 -10.31 6.75 2.43
CA TYR A 128 -9.49 5.56 2.26
C TYR A 128 -9.00 5.44 0.81
N HIS A 129 -7.69 5.58 0.57
CA HIS A 129 -7.11 5.52 -0.77
C HIS A 129 -6.28 4.23 -0.97
N SER A 130 -6.65 3.36 -1.90
CA SER A 130 -6.04 2.02 -2.00
C SER A 130 -5.39 1.74 -3.35
N HIS A 131 -4.10 1.43 -3.34
CA HIS A 131 -3.57 0.46 -4.28
C HIS A 131 -3.98 -0.93 -3.76
N ILE A 132 -4.97 -1.50 -4.44
CA ILE A 132 -5.71 -2.70 -4.03
C ILE A 132 -4.84 -3.97 -4.09
N ARG A 133 -5.30 -5.06 -3.48
CA ARG A 133 -4.48 -6.26 -3.22
C ARG A 133 -4.01 -7.00 -4.48
N GLY A 134 -4.80 -6.96 -5.54
CA GLY A 134 -4.46 -7.47 -6.85
C GLY A 134 -5.17 -6.69 -7.96
N GLU A 135 -4.54 -6.63 -9.12
CA GLU A 135 -4.99 -5.90 -10.31
C GLU A 135 -4.96 -6.79 -11.57
N SER A 136 -5.03 -8.13 -11.43
CA SER A 136 -5.24 -9.10 -12.54
C SER A 136 -6.37 -10.09 -12.18
N ALA A 137 -6.09 -11.40 -12.05
CA ALA A 137 -7.02 -12.43 -11.60
C ALA A 137 -7.80 -12.06 -10.33
N MET A 138 -7.19 -11.29 -9.42
CA MET A 138 -7.80 -10.89 -8.15
C MET A 138 -8.49 -9.52 -8.19
N VAL A 139 -8.54 -8.83 -9.33
CA VAL A 139 -8.97 -7.41 -9.38
C VAL A 139 -10.38 -7.20 -8.87
N LEU A 140 -11.33 -8.06 -9.26
CA LEU A 140 -12.73 -7.94 -8.83
C LEU A 140 -12.87 -8.15 -7.31
N ASP A 141 -12.22 -9.16 -6.76
CA ASP A 141 -12.23 -9.44 -5.33
C ASP A 141 -11.53 -8.32 -4.54
N SER A 142 -10.48 -7.74 -5.11
CA SER A 142 -9.72 -6.64 -4.48
C SER A 142 -10.52 -5.32 -4.46
N VAL A 143 -11.32 -5.06 -5.51
CA VAL A 143 -12.28 -3.93 -5.51
C VAL A 143 -13.39 -4.16 -4.49
N LYS A 144 -13.93 -5.38 -4.39
CA LYS A 144 -14.92 -5.74 -3.38
C LYS A 144 -14.37 -5.61 -1.96
N GLU A 145 -13.12 -5.99 -1.73
CA GLU A 145 -12.43 -5.77 -0.45
C GLU A 145 -12.36 -4.28 -0.10
N ALA A 146 -11.98 -3.42 -1.05
CA ALA A 146 -11.91 -1.98 -0.82
C ALA A 146 -13.29 -1.37 -0.50
N ILE A 147 -14.33 -1.80 -1.22
CA ILE A 147 -15.73 -1.41 -0.96
C ILE A 147 -16.18 -1.89 0.42
N GLU A 148 -15.86 -3.13 0.80
CA GLU A 148 -16.18 -3.67 2.13
C GLU A 148 -15.50 -2.86 3.24
N ILE A 149 -14.24 -2.48 3.06
CA ILE A 149 -13.52 -1.61 3.99
C ILE A 149 -14.24 -0.27 4.14
N GLY A 150 -14.56 0.39 3.03
CA GLY A 150 -15.29 1.66 3.01
C GLY A 150 -16.62 1.57 3.75
N ASN A 151 -17.41 0.54 3.44
CA ASN A 151 -18.70 0.29 4.07
C ASN A 151 -18.59 0.04 5.58
N ARG A 152 -17.65 -0.83 6.01
CA ARG A 152 -17.49 -1.20 7.43
C ARG A 152 -16.88 -0.08 8.28
N ALA A 153 -16.06 0.77 7.68
CA ALA A 153 -15.44 1.90 8.35
C ALA A 153 -16.26 3.20 8.26
N GLY A 154 -17.21 3.28 7.33
CA GLY A 154 -17.98 4.50 7.08
C GLY A 154 -17.13 5.61 6.43
N VAL A 155 -16.21 5.24 5.54
CA VAL A 155 -15.25 6.15 4.90
C VAL A 155 -15.39 6.10 3.37
N PRO A 156 -15.30 7.25 2.66
CA PRO A 156 -15.20 7.24 1.20
C PRO A 156 -13.95 6.49 0.72
N VAL A 157 -14.06 5.84 -0.43
CA VAL A 157 -13.01 4.98 -1.00
C VAL A 157 -12.53 5.56 -2.33
N GLU A 158 -11.22 5.69 -2.50
CA GLU A 158 -10.57 6.01 -3.77
C GLU A 158 -9.65 4.86 -4.18
N ILE A 159 -10.02 4.15 -5.24
CA ILE A 159 -9.17 3.10 -5.84
C ILE A 159 -8.11 3.78 -6.72
N ALA A 160 -6.86 3.62 -6.32
CA ALA A 160 -5.72 4.20 -7.01
C ALA A 160 -5.54 3.54 -8.38
N HIS A 161 -5.26 4.34 -9.40
CA HIS A 161 -4.78 3.92 -10.72
C HIS A 161 -5.42 2.60 -11.22
N HIS A 162 -6.75 2.56 -11.21
CA HIS A 162 -7.57 1.37 -11.45
C HIS A 162 -7.25 0.74 -12.80
N LYS A 163 -7.02 -0.57 -12.81
CA LYS A 163 -6.64 -1.33 -14.01
C LYS A 163 -6.88 -2.83 -13.82
N ALA A 164 -6.91 -3.55 -14.94
CA ALA A 164 -6.67 -4.98 -14.98
C ALA A 164 -5.48 -5.23 -15.90
N TYR A 165 -4.39 -5.80 -15.38
CA TYR A 165 -3.23 -6.22 -16.18
C TYR A 165 -3.30 -7.72 -16.49
N GLY A 166 -2.61 -8.13 -17.56
CA GLY A 166 -2.71 -9.50 -18.10
C GLY A 166 -3.92 -9.66 -19.01
N LYS A 167 -3.69 -10.03 -20.27
CA LYS A 167 -4.72 -10.07 -21.33
C LYS A 167 -5.94 -10.90 -20.94
N ASP A 168 -5.71 -11.98 -20.22
CA ASP A 168 -6.76 -12.89 -19.79
C ASP A 168 -7.73 -12.25 -18.80
N TYR A 169 -7.36 -11.14 -18.14
CA TYR A 169 -8.13 -10.50 -17.07
C TYR A 169 -8.72 -9.14 -17.44
N TRP A 170 -8.46 -8.62 -18.65
CA TRP A 170 -8.95 -7.31 -19.08
C TRP A 170 -10.47 -7.17 -19.00
N HIS A 171 -11.18 -8.26 -19.27
CA HIS A 171 -12.64 -8.30 -19.21
C HIS A 171 -13.21 -8.03 -17.81
N LEU A 172 -12.43 -8.23 -16.74
CA LEU A 172 -12.87 -7.99 -15.36
C LEU A 172 -13.01 -6.49 -15.04
N ILE A 173 -12.53 -5.59 -15.89
CA ILE A 173 -12.72 -4.15 -15.68
C ILE A 173 -14.21 -3.79 -15.67
N ASP A 174 -15.01 -4.34 -16.58
CA ASP A 174 -16.44 -4.05 -16.63
C ASP A 174 -17.13 -4.49 -15.32
N ASP A 175 -16.78 -5.67 -14.81
CA ASP A 175 -17.30 -6.18 -13.53
C ASP A 175 -16.89 -5.30 -12.34
N THR A 176 -15.66 -4.78 -12.35
CA THR A 176 -15.18 -3.90 -11.27
C THR A 176 -15.89 -2.54 -11.27
N LEU A 177 -16.16 -1.99 -12.47
CA LEU A 177 -16.90 -0.73 -12.62
C LEU A 177 -18.34 -0.91 -12.15
N GLN A 178 -18.99 -2.00 -12.57
CA GLN A 178 -20.32 -2.36 -12.10
C GLN A 178 -20.36 -2.52 -10.57
N ALA A 179 -19.37 -3.20 -9.97
CA ALA A 179 -19.32 -3.37 -8.51
C ALA A 179 -19.24 -2.02 -7.78
N MET A 180 -18.49 -1.04 -8.32
CA MET A 180 -18.43 0.31 -7.75
C MET A 180 -19.73 1.09 -7.94
N GLU A 181 -20.42 0.94 -9.08
CA GLU A 181 -21.75 1.53 -9.30
C GLU A 181 -22.78 0.99 -8.30
N GLU A 182 -22.86 -0.34 -8.17
CA GLU A 182 -23.77 -1.00 -7.22
C GLU A 182 -23.45 -0.64 -5.76
N ALA A 183 -22.19 -0.39 -5.43
CA ALA A 183 -21.77 0.06 -4.11
C ALA A 183 -22.27 1.49 -3.82
N ARG A 184 -22.16 2.39 -4.79
CA ARG A 184 -22.69 3.76 -4.70
C ARG A 184 -24.20 3.78 -4.54
N ASP A 185 -24.93 2.92 -5.27
CA ASP A 185 -26.38 2.75 -5.10
C ASP A 185 -26.78 2.29 -3.69
N LYS A 186 -25.88 1.59 -2.99
CA LYS A 186 -26.04 1.14 -1.60
C LYS A 186 -25.51 2.15 -0.57
N GLY A 187 -25.04 3.31 -1.01
CA GLY A 187 -24.56 4.40 -0.15
C GLY A 187 -23.08 4.34 0.22
N VAL A 188 -22.28 3.46 -0.40
CA VAL A 188 -20.83 3.44 -0.24
C VAL A 188 -20.20 4.38 -1.27
N ASP A 189 -19.64 5.50 -0.84
CA ASP A 189 -18.96 6.44 -1.71
C ASP A 189 -17.63 5.83 -2.18
N VAL A 190 -17.58 5.36 -3.43
CA VAL A 190 -16.39 4.77 -4.03
C VAL A 190 -16.13 5.35 -5.41
N THR A 191 -14.89 5.80 -5.62
CA THR A 191 -14.38 6.35 -6.87
C THR A 191 -13.04 5.69 -7.23
N CYS A 192 -12.55 6.00 -8.42
CA CYS A 192 -11.23 5.56 -8.86
C CYS A 192 -10.59 6.58 -9.79
N ASN A 193 -9.26 6.58 -9.85
CA ASN A 193 -8.49 7.33 -10.84
C ASN A 193 -7.71 6.40 -11.77
N VAL A 194 -7.25 6.95 -12.90
CA VAL A 194 -6.41 6.25 -13.88
C VAL A 194 -5.32 7.21 -14.38
N TYR A 195 -4.24 6.65 -14.92
CA TYR A 195 -3.31 7.37 -15.78
C TYR A 195 -3.51 6.94 -17.24
N PRO A 196 -3.40 7.85 -18.22
CA PRO A 196 -3.75 7.57 -19.62
C PRO A 196 -2.62 6.85 -20.38
N TYR A 197 -2.08 5.77 -19.81
CA TYR A 197 -1.00 4.99 -20.39
C TYR A 197 -1.26 3.49 -20.29
N LEU A 198 -0.72 2.73 -21.23
CA LEU A 198 -0.84 1.26 -21.27
C LEU A 198 0.16 0.54 -20.35
N PHE A 199 1.13 1.26 -19.79
CA PHE A 199 2.20 0.71 -18.97
C PHE A 199 2.19 1.34 -17.58
N GLY A 200 2.30 0.49 -16.57
CA GLY A 200 2.58 0.91 -15.20
C GLY A 200 4.08 0.94 -14.91
N GLN A 201 4.43 1.51 -13.75
CA GLN A 201 5.81 1.52 -13.25
C GLN A 201 5.81 1.25 -11.76
N THR A 202 6.66 0.32 -11.32
CA THR A 202 6.87 0.00 -9.90
C THR A 202 8.28 -0.55 -9.68
N GLY A 203 8.64 -0.88 -8.44
CA GLY A 203 9.92 -1.50 -8.13
C GLY A 203 9.96 -2.96 -8.58
N LEU A 204 11.10 -3.41 -9.12
CA LEU A 204 11.30 -4.81 -9.56
C LEU A 204 11.03 -5.84 -8.45
N SER A 205 11.24 -5.45 -7.19
CA SER A 205 10.96 -6.27 -6.02
C SER A 205 9.48 -6.68 -5.86
N ALA A 206 8.55 -5.97 -6.53
CA ALA A 206 7.14 -6.32 -6.57
C ALA A 206 6.87 -7.65 -7.30
N MET A 207 7.81 -8.11 -8.15
CA MET A 207 7.72 -9.41 -8.79
C MET A 207 7.99 -10.56 -7.82
N VAL A 208 8.56 -10.29 -6.64
CA VAL A 208 8.96 -11.30 -5.65
C VAL A 208 7.80 -11.58 -4.68
N PRO A 209 7.47 -12.85 -4.37
CA PRO A 209 6.37 -13.20 -3.47
C PRO A 209 6.46 -12.52 -2.11
N TYR A 210 5.30 -12.08 -1.59
CA TYR A 210 5.19 -11.32 -0.34
C TYR A 210 5.96 -11.94 0.84
N TRP A 211 5.95 -13.28 0.98
CA TRP A 211 6.61 -14.00 2.08
C TRP A 211 8.13 -13.81 2.10
N ALA A 212 8.75 -13.60 0.94
CA ALA A 212 10.19 -13.43 0.85
C ALA A 212 10.66 -12.06 1.37
N HIS A 213 9.74 -11.10 1.51
CA HIS A 213 10.01 -9.77 2.07
C HIS A 213 9.93 -9.70 3.60
N ALA A 214 9.51 -10.78 4.28
CA ALA A 214 9.40 -10.81 5.74
C ALA A 214 10.77 -10.56 6.39
N GLY A 215 10.85 -9.63 7.34
CA GLY A 215 12.14 -9.22 7.93
C GLY A 215 12.96 -8.26 7.06
N GLY A 216 12.42 -7.80 5.94
CA GLY A 216 12.98 -6.69 5.17
C GLY A 216 14.08 -7.04 4.17
N ARG A 217 14.82 -6.01 3.75
CA ARG A 217 15.76 -6.07 2.61
C ARG A 217 16.90 -7.05 2.85
N GLU A 218 17.51 -7.04 4.03
CA GLU A 218 18.63 -7.93 4.34
C GLU A 218 18.21 -9.41 4.29
N GLU A 219 17.07 -9.73 4.89
CA GLU A 219 16.52 -11.09 4.86
C GLU A 219 16.11 -11.52 3.46
N LEU A 220 15.53 -10.61 2.67
CA LEU A 220 15.26 -10.88 1.25
C LEU A 220 16.55 -11.21 0.49
N ILE A 221 17.63 -10.46 0.69
CA ILE A 221 18.93 -10.71 0.05
C ILE A 221 19.51 -12.06 0.50
N LYS A 222 19.42 -12.40 1.79
CA LYS A 222 19.85 -13.72 2.30
C LYS A 222 19.07 -14.85 1.61
N ARG A 223 17.75 -14.72 1.49
CA ARG A 223 16.87 -15.69 0.80
C ARG A 223 17.18 -15.82 -0.69
N LEU A 224 17.54 -14.72 -1.36
CA LEU A 224 17.92 -14.74 -2.78
C LEU A 224 19.30 -15.38 -3.02
N ASN A 225 20.19 -15.35 -2.02
CA ASN A 225 21.49 -16.03 -2.10
C ASN A 225 21.43 -17.52 -1.73
N ASP A 226 20.40 -17.94 -0.98
CA ASP A 226 20.15 -19.35 -0.68
C ASP A 226 19.51 -20.08 -1.88
N ILE A 227 20.18 -21.12 -2.38
CA ILE A 227 19.78 -21.81 -3.63
C ILE A 227 18.38 -22.44 -3.51
N PRO A 228 18.08 -23.26 -2.49
CA PRO A 228 16.74 -23.84 -2.33
C PRO A 228 15.64 -22.78 -2.24
N THR A 229 15.86 -21.73 -1.44
CA THR A 229 14.88 -20.65 -1.27
C THR A 229 14.69 -19.85 -2.56
N ARG A 230 15.77 -19.56 -3.29
CA ARG A 230 15.70 -18.87 -4.58
C ARG A 230 14.93 -19.68 -5.63
N GLU A 231 15.11 -20.99 -5.69
CA GLU A 231 14.34 -21.83 -6.63
C GLU A 231 12.85 -21.86 -6.27
N ARG A 232 12.52 -21.88 -4.97
CA ARG A 232 11.14 -21.67 -4.52
C ARG A 232 10.61 -20.31 -4.94
N ILE A 233 11.35 -19.22 -4.73
CA ILE A 233 10.95 -17.87 -5.17
C ILE A 233 10.64 -17.87 -6.66
N LYS A 234 11.54 -18.39 -7.50
CA LYS A 234 11.32 -18.46 -8.96
C LYS A 234 10.08 -19.26 -9.34
N LYS A 235 9.80 -20.36 -8.63
CA LYS A 235 8.59 -21.16 -8.84
C LYS A 235 7.34 -20.34 -8.48
N ASP A 236 7.32 -19.77 -7.28
CA ASP A 236 6.20 -18.96 -6.77
C ASP A 236 5.95 -17.73 -7.65
N MET A 237 6.99 -17.11 -8.23
CA MET A 237 6.85 -16.06 -9.23
C MET A 237 6.12 -16.53 -10.49
N ARG A 238 6.31 -17.77 -10.94
CA ARG A 238 5.64 -18.28 -12.16
C ARG A 238 4.24 -18.81 -11.87
N GLU A 239 4.05 -19.41 -10.70
CA GLU A 239 2.82 -20.15 -10.37
C GLU A 239 1.84 -19.34 -9.49
N GLY A 240 2.32 -18.29 -8.83
CA GLY A 240 1.61 -17.57 -7.77
C GLY A 240 1.59 -18.36 -6.46
N VAL A 241 1.15 -17.71 -5.39
CA VAL A 241 0.90 -18.36 -4.08
C VAL A 241 -0.43 -17.85 -3.50
N PRO A 242 -1.08 -18.57 -2.59
CA PRO A 242 -2.32 -18.11 -1.97
C PRO A 242 -2.18 -16.70 -1.36
N GLY A 243 -3.15 -15.83 -1.64
CA GLY A 243 -3.18 -14.46 -1.12
C GLY A 243 -2.20 -13.49 -1.78
N TRP A 244 -1.46 -13.90 -2.82
CA TRP A 244 -0.59 -13.01 -3.58
C TRP A 244 -0.73 -13.22 -5.08
N GLU A 245 -0.93 -12.11 -5.77
CA GLU A 245 -1.03 -12.09 -7.21
C GLU A 245 0.35 -11.95 -7.85
N SER A 246 0.73 -12.93 -8.66
CA SER A 246 1.97 -12.85 -9.42
C SER A 246 1.77 -12.08 -10.73
N HIS A 247 2.50 -10.97 -10.86
CA HIS A 247 2.58 -10.22 -12.12
C HIS A 247 3.17 -11.05 -13.27
N VAL A 248 4.23 -11.82 -12.97
CA VAL A 248 4.94 -12.66 -13.94
C VAL A 248 4.02 -13.76 -14.47
N LYS A 249 3.17 -14.34 -13.61
CA LYS A 249 2.16 -15.31 -14.04
C LYS A 249 1.11 -14.68 -14.95
N ALA A 250 0.68 -13.47 -14.64
CA ALA A 250 -0.39 -12.80 -15.36
C ALA A 250 0.04 -12.23 -16.72
N THR A 251 1.31 -11.84 -16.86
CA THR A 251 1.77 -11.07 -18.03
C THR A 251 2.93 -11.68 -18.79
N GLY A 252 3.71 -12.57 -18.17
CA GLY A 252 4.97 -13.06 -18.73
C GLY A 252 6.17 -12.17 -18.36
N TRP A 253 7.37 -12.62 -18.73
CA TRP A 253 8.60 -11.85 -18.51
C TRP A 253 8.89 -10.85 -19.64
N ASP A 254 8.36 -11.12 -20.82
CA ASP A 254 8.51 -10.31 -22.04
C ASP A 254 7.83 -8.94 -21.93
N THR A 255 6.91 -8.78 -20.98
CA THR A 255 6.22 -7.51 -20.67
C THR A 255 6.91 -6.69 -19.58
N ILE A 256 7.96 -7.23 -18.93
CA ILE A 256 8.68 -6.59 -17.84
C ILE A 256 9.98 -5.98 -18.37
N ILE A 257 10.08 -4.65 -18.30
CA ILE A 257 11.25 -3.90 -18.75
C ILE A 257 11.93 -3.29 -17.52
N VAL A 258 13.23 -3.52 -17.36
CA VAL A 258 14.06 -2.88 -16.33
C VAL A 258 14.76 -1.70 -16.99
N VAL A 259 14.51 -0.50 -16.47
CA VAL A 259 15.07 0.77 -16.93
C VAL A 259 16.04 1.35 -15.91
#